data_AF-A0A7J9B526-F1
#
_entry.id   AF-A0A7J9B526-F1
#
_cell.length_a   1.000
_cell.length_b   1.000
_cell.length_c   1.000
_cell.angle_alpha   90.00
_cell.angle_beta   90.00
_cell.angle_gamma   90.00
#
_symmetry.space_group_name_H-M   'P 1'
#
loop_
_entity.id
_entity.type
_entity.pdbx_description
1 polymer ?
#
loop_
_entity_poly.entity_id
_entity_poly.type
_entity_poly.pdbx_seq_one_letter_code
_entity_poly.pdbx_strand_id
1 'polypeptide(L)' 'AELLDPAVKGTLNVLNSCANTPSVKRVVLTSSIAAVTYNGKPRTPDVVVDESWFTDPEYCKNLKVSIYTIRLV' A
#
# COMPACT_ATOMS: atom_id res chain seq x y z
N ALA A 1 -1.39 12.73 -10.10
CA ALA A 1 -2.63 12.16 -9.54
C ALA A 1 -3.23 11.07 -10.42
N GLU A 2 -2.90 11.01 -11.72
CA GLU A 2 -3.52 10.09 -12.69
C GLU A 2 -3.41 8.59 -12.36
N LEU A 3 -2.44 8.17 -11.54
CA LEU A 3 -2.23 6.74 -11.22
C LEU A 3 -2.83 6.32 -9.87
N LEU A 4 -2.95 7.23 -8.90
CA LEU A 4 -3.41 6.91 -7.55
C LEU A 4 -4.92 6.67 -7.50
N ASP A 5 -5.69 7.57 -8.10
CA ASP A 5 -7.15 7.47 -8.08
C ASP A 5 -7.64 6.16 -8.75
N PRO A 6 -7.14 5.75 -9.94
CA PRO A 6 -7.52 4.47 -10.52
C PRO A 6 -7.08 3.28 -9.69
N ALA A 7 -5.90 3.32 -9.07
CA ALA A 7 -5.42 2.23 -8.23
C ALA A 7 -6.35 2.02 -7.02
N VAL A 8 -6.64 3.10 -6.27
CA VAL A 8 -7.50 3.04 -5.09
C VAL A 8 -8.93 2.64 -5.46
N LYS A 9 -9.53 3.32 -6.45
CA LYS A 9 -10.92 3.03 -6.86
C LYS A 9 -11.03 1.65 -7.50
N GLY A 10 -10.04 1.23 -8.27
CA GLY A 10 -9.98 -0.08 -8.91
C GLY A 10 -9.96 -1.21 -7.89
N THR A 11 -9.08 -1.15 -6.90
CA THR A 11 -9.03 -2.17 -5.84
C THR A 11 -10.31 -2.18 -5.01
N LEU A 12 -10.83 -1.02 -4.60
CA LEU A 12 -12.09 -0.96 -3.85
C LEU A 12 -13.25 -1.56 -4.65
N ASN A 13 -13.33 -1.28 -5.96
CA ASN A 13 -14.35 -1.84 -6.82
C ASN A 13 -14.28 -3.38 -6.89
N VAL A 14 -13.07 -3.95 -7.06
CA VAL A 14 -12.86 -5.39 -7.07
C VAL A 14 -13.20 -6.02 -5.71
N LEU A 15 -12.72 -5.42 -4.61
CA LEU A 15 -13.00 -5.93 -3.25
C LEU A 15 -14.51 -5.90 -2.94
N ASN A 16 -15.22 -4.85 -3.33
CA ASN A 16 -16.67 -4.76 -3.20
C ASN A 16 -17.37 -5.84 -4.04
N SER A 17 -16.90 -6.11 -5.26
CA SER A 17 -17.45 -7.19 -6.10
C SER A 17 -17.23 -8.58 -5.46
N CYS A 18 -16.02 -8.83 -4.92
CA CYS A 18 -15.72 -10.06 -4.19
C CYS A 18 -16.60 -10.23 -2.95
N ALA A 19 -16.82 -9.15 -2.18
CA ALA A 19 -17.67 -9.17 -0.99
C ALA A 19 -19.13 -9.54 -1.30
N ASN A 20 -19.61 -9.17 -2.49
CA ASN A 20 -20.96 -9.47 -2.96
C ASN A 20 -21.08 -10.81 -3.71
N THR A 21 -20.00 -11.60 -3.80
CA THR A 21 -19.96 -12.86 -4.55
C THR A 21 -19.79 -14.05 -3.58
N PRO A 22 -20.86 -14.80 -3.25
CA PRO A 22 -20.80 -15.85 -2.21
C PRO A 22 -19.81 -17.00 -2.47
N SER A 23 -19.42 -17.22 -3.73
CA SER A 23 -18.43 -18.24 -4.11
C SER A 23 -16.99 -17.82 -3.79
N VAL A 24 -16.72 -16.51 -3.59
CA VAL A 24 -15.41 -15.99 -3.22
C VAL A 24 -15.22 -16.12 -1.71
N LYS A 25 -14.29 -16.98 -1.30
CA LYS A 25 -14.03 -17.27 0.13
C LYS A 25 -12.85 -16.51 0.73
N ARG A 26 -11.92 -16.06 -0.11
CA ARG A 26 -10.69 -15.39 0.29
C ARG A 26 -10.21 -14.50 -0.84
N VAL A 27 -9.70 -13.32 -0.49
CA VAL A 27 -9.01 -12.41 -1.41
C VAL A 27 -7.57 -12.27 -0.96
N VAL A 28 -6.64 -12.30 -1.92
CA VAL A 28 -5.22 -12.00 -1.70
C VAL A 28 -4.90 -10.74 -2.49
N LEU A 29 -4.44 -9.70 -1.79
CA LEU A 29 -4.03 -8.45 -2.40
C LEU A 29 -2.51 -8.44 -2.57
N THR A 30 -2.04 -8.37 -3.81
CA THR A 30 -0.61 -8.22 -4.08
C THR A 30 -0.19 -6.79 -3.80
N SER A 31 0.43 -6.58 -2.65
CA SER A 31 1.06 -5.31 -2.28
C SER A 31 2.50 -5.24 -2.81
N SER A 32 3.24 -4.20 -2.42
CA SER A 32 4.63 -3.97 -2.77
C SER A 32 5.44 -3.59 -1.53
N ILE A 33 6.74 -3.90 -1.50
CA ILE A 33 7.66 -3.43 -0.46
C ILE A 33 7.69 -1.91 -0.36
N ALA A 34 7.35 -1.20 -1.45
CA ALA A 34 7.17 0.24 -1.45
C ALA A 34 6.16 0.68 -0.37
N ALA A 35 5.13 -0.12 -0.08
CA ALA A 35 4.09 0.19 0.89
C ALA A 35 4.60 0.44 2.32
N VAL A 36 5.74 -0.15 2.68
CA VAL A 36 6.29 -0.11 4.04
C VAL A 36 7.65 0.60 4.13
N THR A 37 8.23 0.97 2.99
CA THR A 37 9.65 1.34 2.92
C THR A 37 9.95 2.79 3.30
N TYR A 38 9.05 3.72 2.99
CA TYR A 38 9.35 5.16 3.01
C TYR A 38 8.69 5.84 4.20
N ASN A 39 9.14 5.55 5.42
CA ASN A 39 8.49 6.01 6.65
C ASN A 39 9.41 6.71 7.65
N GLY A 40 10.64 7.03 7.24
CA GLY A 40 11.64 7.69 8.09
C GLY A 40 12.17 6.86 9.26
N LYS A 41 11.68 5.62 9.46
CA LYS A 41 12.19 4.75 10.52
C LYS A 41 13.63 4.28 10.19
N PRO A 42 14.55 4.23 11.18
CA PRO A 42 15.89 3.71 10.97
C PRO A 42 15.89 2.25 10.51
N ARG A 43 16.84 1.88 9.65
CA ARG A 43 17.05 0.49 9.18
C ARG A 43 18.35 -0.07 9.72
N THR A 44 18.50 -0.05 11.05
CA THR A 44 19.64 -0.68 11.70
C THR A 44 19.42 -2.20 11.81
N PRO A 45 20.48 -3.02 12.03
CA PRO A 45 20.34 -4.48 12.12
C PRO A 45 19.35 -4.97 13.17
N ASP A 46 19.12 -4.19 14.23
CA ASP A 46 18.21 -4.52 15.34
C ASP A 46 16.74 -4.18 15.04
N VAL A 47 16.47 -3.52 13.91
CA VAL A 47 15.11 -3.08 13.56
C VAL A 47 14.41 -4.14 12.71
N VAL A 48 13.34 -4.69 13.27
CA VAL A 48 12.43 -5.59 12.56
C VAL A 48 11.39 -4.78 11.79
N VAL A 49 11.25 -5.10 10.50
CA VAL A 49 10.14 -4.59 9.67
C VAL A 49 8.98 -5.58 9.79
N ASP A 50 7.88 -5.11 10.37
CA ASP A 50 6.65 -5.88 10.57
C ASP A 50 5.46 -5.22 9.86
N GLU A 51 4.28 -5.81 9.99
CA GLU A 51 3.04 -5.36 9.36
C GLU A 51 2.51 -4.02 9.91
N SER A 52 3.14 -3.44 10.95
CA SER A 52 2.82 -2.09 11.46
C SER A 52 3.52 -0.97 10.67
N TRP A 53 4.43 -1.33 9.75
CA TRP A 53 5.16 -0.36 8.95
C TRP A 53 4.32 0.13 7.78
N PHE A 54 4.12 1.44 7.71
CA PHE A 54 3.48 2.09 6.58
C PHE A 54 4.35 3.24 6.09
N THR A 55 4.46 3.38 4.78
CA THR A 55 5.08 4.54 4.14
C THR A 55 4.31 5.81 4.50
N ASP A 56 5.07 6.85 4.83
CA ASP A 56 4.60 8.19 5.15
C ASP A 56 4.65 9.08 3.90
N PRO A 57 3.50 9.57 3.40
CA PRO A 57 3.46 10.46 2.24
C PRO A 57 4.29 11.74 2.39
N GLU A 58 4.40 12.31 3.59
CA GLU A 58 5.20 13.52 3.82
C GLU A 58 6.69 13.21 3.72
N TYR A 59 7.12 12.07 4.26
CA TYR A 59 8.49 11.59 4.09
C TYR A 59 8.83 11.36 2.61
N CYS A 60 7.89 10.83 1.83
CA CYS A 60 8.07 10.62 0.39
C CYS A 60 8.24 11.93 -0.40
N LYS A 61 7.43 12.94 -0.07
CA LYS A 61 7.53 14.28 -0.66
C LYS A 61 8.89 14.90 -0.38
N ASN A 62 9.37 14.78 0.85
CA ASN A 62 10.69 15.29 1.27
C ASN A 62 11.84 14.61 0.50
N LEU A 63 11.71 13.30 0.21
CA LEU A 63 12.68 12.56 -0.58
C LEU A 63 12.54 12.76 -2.10
N LYS A 64 11.54 13.53 -2.56
CA LYS A 64 11.19 13.70 -3.98
C LYS A 64 10.96 12.36 -4.70
N VAL A 65 10.50 11.34 -3.97
CA VAL A 65 10.15 10.05 -4.56
C VAL A 65 8.69 10.09 -4.95
N SER A 66 8.43 9.91 -6.25
CA SER A 66 7.09 9.80 -6.80
C SER A 66 6.53 8.40 -6.54
N ILE A 67 5.89 8.21 -5.38
CA ILE A 67 5.34 6.91 -4.99
C ILE A 67 3.84 6.89 -5.24
N TYR A 68 3.49 6.77 -6.52
CA TYR A 68 2.12 6.66 -7.01
C TYR A 68 1.46 5.31 -6.68
N THR A 69 2.12 4.44 -5.91
CA THR A 69 1.73 3.03 -5.72
C THR A 69 1.28 2.71 -4.30
N ILE A 70 1.35 3.66 -3.36
CA ILE A 70 1.28 3.36 -1.93
C ILE A 70 0.03 3.94 -1.29
N ARG A 71 -1.11 3.29 -1.54
CA ARG A 71 -2.11 3.01 -0.49
C ARG A 71 -3.11 1.98 -1.00
N LEU A 72 -2.60 0.77 -1.26
CA LEU A 72 -3.41 -0.43 -1.43
C LEU A 72 -2.99 -1.48 -0.41
N VAL A 73 -2.82 -1.03 0.83
CA VAL A 73 -3.08 -1.75 2.08
C VAL A 73 -3.28 -0.68 3.15
#